data_AF-A0A2X2JWZ0-F1
#
_entry.id   AF-A0A2X2JWZ0-F1
#
_cell.length_a   1.000
_cell.length_b   1.000
_cell.length_c   1.000
_cell.angle_alpha   90.00
_cell.angle_beta   90.00
_cell.angle_gamma   90.00
#
_symmetry.space_group_name_H-M   'P 1'
#
loop_
_entity.id
_entity.type
_entity.pdbx_description
1 polymer ?
#
loop_
_entity_poly.entity_id
_entity_poly.type
_entity_poly.pdbx_seq_one_letter_code
_entity_poly.pdbx_strand_id
1 'polypeptide(L)'
;MQCENGDVETGMADLNHLLGYRYKAGTFIPYVIKNKTEALALILKERRKELLYRGLRWMDLKRLNAEGREILITRKLIGQLITLQPNSNAYALPLPEDIIRLTGMQQNPK
;
A
#
# COMPACT_ATOMS: atom_id res chain seq x y z
N MET A 1 1.38 10.75 -7.00
CA MET A 1 2.52 10.19 -7.79
C MET A 1 2.50 10.81 -9.18
N GLN A 2 3.63 11.11 -9.84
CA GLN A 2 3.60 11.73 -11.19
C GLN A 2 2.80 10.89 -12.20
N CYS A 3 2.90 9.56 -12.13
CA CYS A 3 2.07 8.66 -12.96
C CYS A 3 0.57 8.77 -12.69
N GLU A 4 0.12 9.15 -11.49
CA GLU A 4 -1.31 9.38 -11.20
C GLU A 4 -1.82 10.63 -11.93
N ASN A 5 -0.94 11.62 -12.15
CA ASN A 5 -1.23 12.84 -12.91
C ASN A 5 -1.12 12.65 -14.44
N GLY A 6 -0.83 11.43 -14.91
CA GLY A 6 -0.71 11.10 -16.33
C GLY A 6 0.71 11.15 -16.89
N ASP A 7 1.69 11.58 -16.10
CA ASP A 7 3.09 11.62 -16.51
C ASP A 7 3.77 10.26 -16.21
N VAL A 8 3.61 9.34 -17.15
CA VAL A 8 4.18 7.99 -17.07
C VAL A 8 5.68 8.01 -17.34
N GLU A 9 6.15 8.87 -18.25
CA GLU A 9 7.55 8.92 -18.64
C GLU A 9 8.44 9.35 -17.47
N THR A 10 8.08 10.44 -16.78
CA THR A 10 8.83 10.91 -15.61
C THR A 10 8.80 9.88 -14.49
N GLY A 11 7.63 9.29 -14.20
CA GLY A 11 7.54 8.30 -13.11
C GLY A 11 8.30 7.00 -13.40
N MET A 12 8.38 6.57 -14.66
CA MET A 12 9.22 5.43 -15.05
C MET A 12 10.71 5.78 -15.03
N ALA A 13 11.08 7.01 -15.39
CA ALA A 13 12.46 7.48 -15.26
C ALA A 13 12.91 7.48 -13.79
N ASP A 14 12.10 8.02 -12.89
CA ASP A 14 12.35 8.03 -11.44
C ASP A 14 12.46 6.60 -10.87
N LEU A 15 11.55 5.70 -11.28
CA LEU A 15 11.58 4.31 -10.85
C LEU A 15 12.87 3.60 -11.32
N ASN A 16 13.22 3.74 -12.60
CA ASN A 16 14.42 3.12 -13.16
C ASN A 16 15.69 3.69 -12.52
N HIS A 17 15.72 5.00 -12.23
CA HIS A 17 16.82 5.62 -11.49
C HIS A 17 16.99 4.99 -10.11
N LEU A 18 15.90 4.84 -9.35
CA LEU A 18 15.94 4.20 -8.03
C LEU A 18 16.41 2.75 -8.12
N LEU A 19 15.86 1.96 -9.04
CA LEU A 19 16.18 0.54 -9.16
C LEU A 19 17.63 0.30 -9.62
N GLY A 20 18.21 1.22 -10.40
CA GLY A 20 19.63 1.17 -10.77
C GLY A 20 20.58 1.06 -9.58
N TYR A 21 20.21 1.61 -8.42
CA TYR A 21 21.00 1.51 -7.18
C TYR A 21 20.64 0.31 -6.29
N ARG A 22 19.59 -0.45 -6.64
CA ARG A 22 19.09 -1.58 -5.85
C ARG A 22 19.56 -2.92 -6.36
N TYR A 23 19.75 -3.02 -7.67
CA TYR A 23 20.34 -4.20 -8.28
C TYR A 23 21.86 -4.12 -8.25
N LYS A 24 22.50 -5.28 -8.41
CA LYS A 24 23.96 -5.35 -8.57
C LYS A 24 24.37 -4.51 -9.78
N ALA A 25 25.49 -3.80 -9.67
CA ALA A 25 26.03 -3.00 -10.76
C ALA A 25 26.17 -3.85 -12.04
N GLY A 26 25.65 -3.33 -13.15
CA GLY A 26 25.67 -4.00 -14.46
C GLY A 26 24.60 -5.07 -14.70
N THR A 27 23.73 -5.36 -13.72
CA THR A 27 22.67 -6.39 -13.89
C THR A 27 21.27 -5.82 -14.07
N PHE A 28 21.07 -4.52 -13.82
CA PHE A 28 19.76 -3.90 -13.95
C PHE A 28 19.40 -3.63 -15.41
N ILE A 29 18.19 -4.03 -15.81
CA ILE A 29 17.60 -3.70 -17.11
C ILE A 29 16.41 -2.77 -16.85
N PRO A 30 16.42 -1.53 -17.36
CA PRO A 30 15.34 -0.57 -17.16
C PRO A 30 13.99 -1.07 -17.68
N TYR A 31 12.92 -0.80 -16.94
CA TYR A 31 11.56 -1.07 -17.37
C TYR A 31 11.09 -0.02 -18.37
N VAL A 32 10.49 -0.46 -19.47
CA VAL A 32 9.90 0.41 -20.48
C VAL A 32 8.39 0.16 -20.52
N ILE A 33 7.64 0.92 -19.73
CA ILE A 33 6.18 0.81 -19.63
C ILE A 33 5.58 2.16 -20.03
N LYS A 34 4.61 2.14 -20.95
CA LYS A 34 3.87 3.33 -21.41
C LYS A 34 2.45 3.40 -20.86
N ASN A 35 1.89 2.26 -20.43
CA ASN A 35 0.55 2.19 -19.87
C ASN A 35 0.57 2.70 -18.42
N LYS A 36 -0.28 3.69 -18.12
CA LYS A 36 -0.40 4.29 -16.78
C LYS A 36 -0.74 3.26 -15.69
N THR A 37 -1.69 2.37 -15.95
CA THR A 37 -2.15 1.37 -14.96
C THR A 37 -1.06 0.36 -14.64
N GLU A 38 -0.34 -0.11 -15.66
CA GLU A 38 0.79 -1.03 -15.49
C GLU A 38 1.95 -0.36 -14.76
N ALA A 39 2.29 0.89 -15.12
CA ALA A 39 3.32 1.67 -14.45
C ALA A 39 3.00 1.87 -12.96
N LEU A 40 1.76 2.24 -12.62
CA LEU A 40 1.32 2.39 -11.24
C LEU A 40 1.37 1.07 -10.46
N ALA A 41 0.97 -0.04 -11.09
CA ALA A 41 1.05 -1.35 -10.45
C ALA A 41 2.51 -1.75 -10.13
N LEU A 42 3.44 -1.49 -11.05
CA LEU A 42 4.86 -1.72 -10.84
C LEU A 42 5.42 -0.83 -9.73
N ILE A 43 5.15 0.48 -9.76
CA ILE A 43 5.62 1.43 -8.74
C ILE A 43 5.13 1.03 -7.35
N LEU A 44 3.85 0.68 -7.20
CA LEU A 44 3.29 0.24 -5.91
C LEU A 44 3.92 -1.07 -5.43
N LYS A 45 4.28 -1.96 -6.36
CA LYS A 45 5.00 -3.21 -6.04
C LYS A 45 6.40 -2.91 -5.53
N GLU A 46 7.17 -2.05 -6.21
CA GLU A 46 8.52 -1.68 -5.79
C GLU A 46 8.49 -0.89 -4.48
N ARG A 47 7.55 0.04 -4.29
CA ARG A 47 7.33 0.76 -3.02
C ARG A 47 7.16 -0.21 -1.84
N ARG A 48 6.43 -1.32 -2.02
CA ARG A 48 6.25 -2.34 -0.98
C ARG A 48 7.55 -3.07 -0.64
N LYS A 49 8.45 -3.28 -1.60
CA LYS A 49 9.78 -3.88 -1.35
C LYS A 49 10.71 -2.89 -0.65
N GLU A 50 10.72 -1.66 -1.13
CA GLU A 50 11.63 -0.59 -0.68
C GLU A 50 11.34 -0.07 0.72
N LEU A 51 10.06 -0.01 1.09
CA LEU A 51 9.60 0.59 2.35
C LEU A 51 9.12 -0.46 3.36
N LEU A 52 9.71 -1.66 3.31
CA LEU A 52 9.46 -2.69 4.31
C LEU A 52 9.86 -2.16 5.71
N TYR A 53 9.08 -2.53 6.73
CA TYR A 53 9.26 -2.09 8.13
C TYR A 53 9.14 -0.58 8.39
N ARG A 54 8.58 0.21 7.45
CA ARG A 54 8.31 1.65 7.65
C ARG A 54 6.88 1.96 8.13
N GLY A 55 6.05 0.95 8.42
CA GLY A 55 4.67 1.16 8.86
C GLY A 55 3.68 1.62 7.78
N LEU A 56 4.11 1.79 6.53
CA LEU A 56 3.29 2.38 5.46
C LEU A 56 2.26 1.42 4.86
N ARG A 57 2.48 0.11 4.96
CA ARG A 57 1.63 -0.89 4.28
C ARG A 57 0.17 -0.81 4.72
N TRP A 58 -0.10 -0.55 6.00
CA TRP A 58 -1.46 -0.43 6.52
C TRP A 58 -2.23 0.71 5.86
N MET A 59 -1.62 1.89 5.80
CA MET A 59 -2.20 3.07 5.15
C MET A 59 -2.38 2.85 3.65
N ASP A 60 -1.40 2.26 2.98
CA ASP A 60 -1.49 1.95 1.54
C ASP A 60 -2.66 1.01 1.24
N LEU A 61 -2.92 -0.01 2.08
CA LEU A 61 -4.07 -0.90 1.88
C LEU A 61 -5.41 -0.19 2.01
N LYS A 62 -5.56 0.64 3.05
CA LYS A 62 -6.78 1.41 3.27
C LYS A 62 -7.04 2.35 2.09
N ARG A 63 -6.01 3.09 1.66
CA ARG A 63 -6.11 4.03 0.53
C ARG A 63 -6.41 3.30 -0.79
N LEU A 64 -5.62 2.28 -1.13
CA LEU A 64 -5.78 1.56 -2.40
C LEU A 64 -7.13 0.83 -2.49
N ASN A 65 -7.64 0.30 -1.38
CA ASN A 65 -8.96 -0.35 -1.36
C ASN A 65 -10.11 0.65 -1.49
N ALA A 66 -9.95 1.85 -0.93
CA ALA A 66 -10.89 2.96 -1.15
C ALA A 66 -10.88 3.44 -2.62
N GLU A 67 -9.74 3.31 -3.31
CA GLU A 67 -9.59 3.54 -4.76
C GLU A 67 -10.09 2.35 -5.62
N GLY A 68 -10.69 1.31 -5.02
CA GLY A 68 -11.29 0.18 -5.75
C GLY A 68 -10.31 -0.94 -6.14
N ARG A 69 -9.13 -1.03 -5.51
CA ARG A 69 -8.17 -2.12 -5.79
C ARG A 69 -8.52 -3.48 -5.18
N GLU A 70 -9.50 -3.52 -4.28
CA GLU A 70 -10.05 -4.76 -3.67
C GLU A 70 -9.00 -5.76 -3.15
N ILE A 71 -7.91 -5.24 -2.55
CA ILE A 71 -6.79 -6.03 -2.04
C ILE A 71 -7.22 -6.75 -0.76
N LEU A 72 -7.30 -8.08 -0.84
CA LEU A 72 -7.49 -9.00 0.28
C LEU A 72 -6.16 -9.35 0.93
N ILE A 73 -6.13 -9.37 2.27
CA ILE A 73 -4.98 -9.88 3.03
C ILE A 73 -5.43 -11.00 3.93
N THR A 74 -4.72 -12.12 3.82
CA THR A 74 -4.93 -13.29 4.65
C THR A 74 -3.65 -13.62 5.39
N ARG A 75 -3.75 -13.89 6.69
CA ARG A 75 -2.65 -14.32 7.55
C ARG A 75 -3.06 -15.54 8.34
N LYS A 76 -2.16 -16.52 8.45
CA LYS A 76 -2.34 -17.66 9.35
C LYS A 76 -1.73 -17.32 10.70
N LEU A 77 -2.55 -17.27 11.74
CA LEU A 77 -2.17 -16.98 13.11
C LEU A 77 -2.72 -18.07 14.03
N ILE A 78 -1.84 -18.76 14.77
CA ILE A 78 -2.20 -19.81 15.73
C ILE A 78 -3.17 -20.85 15.11
N GLY A 79 -2.83 -21.32 13.90
CA GLY A 79 -3.64 -22.30 13.18
C GLY A 79 -4.90 -21.75 12.50
N GLN A 80 -5.33 -20.53 12.83
CA GLN A 80 -6.50 -19.89 12.23
C GLN A 80 -6.12 -19.01 11.04
N LEU A 81 -6.98 -19.00 10.03
CA LEU A 81 -6.85 -18.13 8.87
C LEU A 81 -7.64 -16.85 9.13
N ILE A 82 -6.95 -15.72 9.27
CA ILE A 82 -7.57 -14.40 9.47
C ILE A 82 -7.46 -13.61 8.17
N THR A 83 -8.60 -13.16 7.65
CA THR A 83 -8.69 -12.37 6.42
C THR A 83 -9.22 -10.98 6.72
N LEU A 84 -8.50 -9.95 6.29
CA LEU A 84 -8.94 -8.56 6.33
C LEU A 84 -9.58 -8.21 4.98
N GLN A 85 -10.89 -7.98 5.01
CA GLN A 85 -11.67 -7.63 3.82
C GLN A 85 -11.37 -6.20 3.36
N PRO A 86 -11.42 -5.91 2.04
CA PRO A 86 -11.34 -4.53 1.54
C PRO A 86 -12.40 -3.64 2.17
N ASN A 87 -12.07 -2.38 2.43
CA ASN A 87 -12.99 -1.37 2.98
C ASN A 87 -13.68 -1.73 4.31
N SER A 88 -13.21 -2.76 5.03
CA SER A 88 -13.72 -3.16 6.34
C SER A 88 -13.43 -2.10 7.41
N ASN A 89 -14.33 -1.95 8.38
CA ASN A 89 -14.08 -1.08 9.54
C ASN A 89 -12.89 -1.57 10.40
N ALA A 90 -12.46 -2.83 10.25
CA ALA A 90 -11.28 -3.38 10.91
C ALA A 90 -9.95 -2.68 10.52
N TYR A 91 -9.94 -1.79 9.51
CA TYR A 91 -8.81 -0.91 9.24
C TYR A 91 -8.67 0.25 10.26
N ALA A 92 -9.71 0.55 11.03
CA ALA A 92 -9.70 1.54 12.09
C ALA A 92 -9.28 0.89 13.42
N LEU A 93 -8.32 1.51 14.11
CA LEU A 93 -7.99 1.11 15.47
C LEU A 93 -9.16 1.48 16.40
N PRO A 94 -9.49 0.64 17.39
CA PRO A 94 -10.52 0.97 18.36
C PRO A 94 -10.11 2.21 19.16
N LEU A 95 -11.08 3.08 19.44
CA LEU A 95 -10.89 4.20 20.35
C LEU A 95 -10.62 3.65 21.77
N PRO A 96 -9.73 4.28 22.56
CA PRO A 96 -9.51 3.91 23.94
C PRO A 96 -10.79 3.99 24.77
N GLU A 97 -11.05 2.99 25.61
CA GLU A 97 -12.27 2.90 26.42
C GLU A 97 -12.43 4.07 27.40
N ASP A 98 -11.33 4.56 27.95
CA ASP A 98 -11.35 5.69 28.89
C ASP A 98 -11.90 6.97 28.23
N ILE A 99 -11.58 7.21 26.96
CA ILE A 99 -12.10 8.37 26.22
C ILE A 99 -13.60 8.23 25.96
N ILE A 100 -14.07 7.01 25.63
CA ILE A 100 -15.49 6.72 25.46
C ILE A 100 -16.24 6.94 26.78
N ARG A 101 -15.71 6.47 27.90
CA ARG A 101 -16.32 6.64 29.23
C ARG A 101 -16.35 8.10 29.67
N LEU A 102 -15.32 8.89 29.37
CA LEU A 102 -15.22 10.30 29.76
C LEU A 102 -16.09 11.21 28.90
N THR A 103 -16.22 10.93 27.60
CA THR A 103 -16.89 11.83 26.64
C THR A 103 -18.29 11.36 26.23
N GLY A 104 -18.60 10.07 26.41
CA GLY A 104 -19.82 9.44 25.91
C GLY A 104 -19.82 9.20 24.39
N MET A 105 -18.69 9.39 23.70
CA MET A 105 -18.62 9.17 22.24
C MET A 105 -18.78 7.70 21.85
N GLN A 106 -19.36 7.43 20.69
CA GLN A 106 -19.54 6.06 20.20
C GLN A 106 -18.22 5.44 19.71
N GLN A 107 -18.07 4.13 19.90
CA GLN A 107 -16.94 3.35 19.37
C GLN A 107 -17.02 3.24 17.84
N ASN A 108 -15.88 3.03 17.20
CA ASN A 108 -15.81 2.72 15.77
C ASN A 108 -16.71 1.50 15.45
N PRO A 109 -17.45 1.55 14.32
CA PRO A 109 -18.22 0.40 13.87
C PRO A 109 -17.27 -0.78 13.61
N LYS A 110 -17.76 -2.01 13.76
CA LYS A 110 -17.01 -3.24 13.45
C LYS A 110 -17.17 -3.64 11.99
#